data_AF-A0A0D7BAG6-F1
#
_entry.id   AF-A0A0D7BAG6-F1
#
_cell.length_a   1.000
_cell.length_b   1.000
_cell.length_c   1.000
_cell.angle_alpha   90.00
_cell.angle_beta   90.00
_cell.angle_gamma   90.00
#
_symmetry.space_group_name_H-M   'P 1'
#
loop_
_entity.id
_entity.type
_entity.pdbx_description
1 polymer ?
#
loop_
_entity_poly.entity_id
_entity_poly.type
_entity_poly.pdbx_seq_one_letter_code
_entity_poly.pdbx_strand_id
1 'polypeptide(L)'
;MAAPPLGKYFASTEKTVRDKAIKQLSEFLSDSDNVLPPSEIAKLWKGIFYCFWMSDKPLVQQALASELAELIITITSPSASLAFLDGFWQCHVREWGGIDRLRLDKYLMLVRRFVNATFRFLIREGWSKDAVEEYNDILSKEGGPLHNTPKTPISLQYHFCDIYMEELGKALAKSDSKPVPVCTLLSPFILLAARTPKAPTYARIENVFLRPVLSELSPEQDEDEQPRAKRVRLDQSVSDSAYSQVLSNACGECKESSKPLEKGVLRVQLLRRIFAKASEPETQAASRRRFYALYNEMGSDLDDE
;
A
#
# COMPACT_ATOMS: atom_id res chain seq x y z
N MET A 1 8.27 -26.66 -8.21
CA MET A 1 6.88 -27.11 -8.49
C MET A 1 6.27 -26.20 -9.54
N ALA A 2 5.38 -26.73 -10.38
CA ALA A 2 4.58 -25.93 -11.30
C ALA A 2 3.20 -25.66 -10.67
N ALA A 3 2.63 -24.49 -10.92
CA ALA A 3 1.25 -24.25 -10.52
C ALA A 3 0.31 -25.24 -11.25
N PRO A 4 -0.80 -25.67 -10.66
CA PRO A 4 -1.78 -26.48 -11.38
C PRO A 4 -2.22 -25.71 -12.64
N PRO A 5 -2.48 -26.38 -13.78
CA PRO A 5 -2.77 -25.71 -15.06
C PRO A 5 -4.18 -25.09 -15.07
N LEU A 6 -4.39 -24.08 -14.21
CA LEU A 6 -5.66 -23.43 -13.94
C LEU A 6 -5.99 -22.31 -14.94
N GLY A 7 -4.99 -21.84 -15.70
CA GLY A 7 -5.14 -20.71 -16.62
C GLY A 7 -6.32 -20.83 -17.59
N LYS A 8 -6.53 -22.02 -18.16
CA LYS A 8 -7.67 -22.29 -19.06
C LYS A 8 -9.03 -22.26 -18.36
N TYR A 9 -9.07 -22.61 -17.07
CA TYR A 9 -10.31 -22.62 -16.28
C TYR A 9 -10.66 -21.21 -15.80
N PHE A 10 -9.66 -20.38 -15.45
CA PHE A 10 -9.86 -18.97 -15.14
C PHE A 10 -10.44 -18.16 -16.30
N ALA A 11 -10.11 -18.53 -17.53
CA ALA A 11 -10.64 -17.90 -18.75
C ALA A 11 -11.98 -18.47 -19.23
N SER A 12 -12.57 -19.43 -18.52
CA SER A 12 -13.86 -20.02 -18.91
C SER A 12 -14.99 -18.98 -18.83
N THR A 13 -15.94 -19.02 -19.76
CA THR A 13 -17.17 -18.21 -19.71
C THR A 13 -18.09 -18.64 -18.57
N GLU A 14 -18.03 -19.90 -18.16
CA GLU A 14 -18.87 -20.48 -17.12
C GLU A 14 -18.38 -20.08 -15.72
N LYS A 15 -19.23 -19.39 -14.96
CA LYS A 15 -18.90 -18.94 -13.59
C LYS A 15 -18.53 -20.13 -12.69
N THR A 16 -19.27 -21.22 -12.77
CA THR A 16 -19.06 -22.42 -11.94
C THR A 16 -17.67 -23.04 -12.16
N VAL A 17 -17.17 -23.00 -13.39
CA VAL A 17 -15.83 -23.48 -13.75
C VAL A 17 -14.76 -22.57 -13.13
N ARG A 18 -14.96 -21.25 -13.21
CA ARG A 18 -14.04 -20.27 -12.60
C ARG A 18 -14.02 -20.37 -11.07
N ASP A 19 -15.18 -20.45 -10.44
CA ASP A 19 -15.28 -20.59 -8.97
C ASP A 19 -14.54 -21.86 -8.49
N LYS A 20 -14.71 -22.98 -9.20
CA LYS A 20 -14.00 -24.23 -8.88
C LYS A 20 -12.48 -24.07 -9.01
N ALA A 21 -12.03 -23.34 -10.03
CA ALA A 21 -10.60 -23.07 -10.21
C ALA A 21 -10.02 -22.17 -9.10
N ILE A 22 -10.78 -21.18 -8.62
CA ILE A 22 -10.36 -20.35 -7.47
C ILE A 22 -10.27 -21.18 -6.19
N LYS A 23 -11.23 -22.07 -5.94
CA LYS A 23 -11.16 -22.98 -4.79
C LYS A 23 -9.94 -23.90 -4.83
N GLN A 24 -9.69 -24.51 -5.99
CA GLN A 24 -8.49 -25.34 -6.21
C GLN A 24 -7.20 -24.55 -6.04
N LEU A 25 -7.19 -23.28 -6.46
CA LEU A 25 -6.04 -22.40 -6.23
C LEU A 25 -5.84 -22.14 -4.73
N SER A 26 -6.92 -21.84 -4.01
CA SER A 26 -6.88 -21.60 -2.56
C SER A 26 -6.31 -22.81 -1.81
N GLU A 27 -6.79 -24.01 -2.12
CA GLU A 27 -6.29 -25.27 -1.55
C GLU A 27 -4.79 -25.45 -1.86
N PHE A 28 -4.41 -25.31 -3.13
CA PHE A 28 -3.03 -25.45 -3.56
C PHE A 28 -2.07 -24.46 -2.89
N LEU A 29 -2.48 -23.21 -2.75
CA LEU A 29 -1.66 -22.16 -2.13
C LEU A 29 -1.59 -22.30 -0.61
N SER A 30 -2.59 -22.89 0.03
CA SER A 30 -2.61 -23.10 1.49
C SER A 30 -1.75 -24.29 1.92
N ASP A 31 -1.67 -25.34 1.10
CA ASP A 31 -0.86 -26.54 1.38
C ASP A 31 0.62 -26.39 0.99
N SER A 32 0.99 -25.32 0.30
CA SER A 32 2.35 -25.14 -0.24
C SER A 32 3.21 -24.23 0.62
N ASP A 33 4.19 -24.81 1.31
CA ASP A 33 5.27 -24.04 1.95
C ASP A 33 6.26 -23.44 0.95
N ASN A 34 6.22 -23.90 -0.32
CA ASN A 34 7.17 -23.49 -1.36
C ASN A 34 6.70 -22.27 -2.14
N VAL A 35 7.62 -21.33 -2.34
CA VAL A 35 7.44 -20.18 -3.22
C VAL A 35 7.38 -20.64 -4.68
N LEU A 36 6.32 -20.25 -5.39
CA LEU A 36 6.21 -20.50 -6.83
C LEU A 36 7.26 -19.70 -7.61
N PRO A 37 7.83 -20.25 -8.70
CA PRO A 37 8.73 -19.48 -9.56
C PRO A 37 8.04 -18.23 -10.13
N PRO A 38 8.76 -17.11 -10.33
CA PRO A 38 8.16 -15.86 -10.85
C PRO A 38 7.40 -16.03 -12.16
N SER A 39 7.86 -16.92 -13.05
CA SER A 39 7.19 -17.21 -14.32
C SER A 39 5.83 -17.91 -14.13
N GLU A 40 5.70 -18.77 -13.12
CA GLU A 40 4.45 -19.45 -12.78
C GLU A 40 3.48 -18.49 -12.09
N ILE A 41 3.99 -17.64 -11.19
CA ILE A 41 3.22 -16.56 -10.56
C ILE A 41 2.66 -15.59 -11.63
N ALA A 42 3.47 -15.22 -12.62
CA ALA A 42 3.03 -14.34 -13.71
C ALA A 42 1.92 -14.97 -14.57
N LYS A 43 2.01 -16.27 -14.89
CA LYS A 43 0.96 -17.01 -15.61
C LYS A 43 -0.33 -17.09 -14.78
N LEU A 44 -0.18 -17.41 -13.49
CA LEU A 44 -1.28 -17.50 -12.54
C LEU A 44 -2.04 -16.17 -12.47
N TRP A 45 -1.33 -15.06 -12.22
CA TRP A 45 -1.95 -13.75 -12.12
C TRP A 45 -2.59 -13.26 -13.41
N LYS A 46 -2.01 -13.60 -14.57
CA LYS A 46 -2.69 -13.34 -15.84
C LYS A 46 -4.03 -14.07 -15.92
N GLY A 47 -4.08 -15.34 -15.50
CA GLY A 47 -5.34 -16.08 -15.40
C GLY A 47 -6.35 -15.43 -14.46
N ILE A 48 -5.93 -15.12 -13.23
CA ILE A 48 -6.79 -14.46 -12.22
C ILE A 48 -7.32 -13.11 -12.72
N PHE A 49 -6.46 -12.31 -13.35
CA PHE A 49 -6.83 -11.00 -13.88
C PHE A 49 -7.99 -11.10 -14.87
N TYR A 50 -7.92 -12.04 -15.82
CA TYR A 50 -8.99 -12.25 -16.79
C TYR A 50 -10.20 -13.01 -16.22
N CYS A 51 -10.04 -13.81 -15.16
CA CYS A 51 -11.17 -14.35 -14.39
C CYS A 51 -12.00 -13.22 -13.75
N PHE A 52 -11.32 -12.25 -13.14
CA PHE A 52 -11.97 -11.07 -12.57
C PHE A 52 -12.55 -10.16 -13.67
N TRP A 53 -11.90 -10.08 -14.84
CA TRP A 53 -12.40 -9.38 -16.02
C TRP A 53 -13.80 -9.87 -16.44
N MET A 54 -14.03 -11.19 -16.43
CA MET A 54 -15.30 -11.84 -16.77
C MET A 54 -16.38 -11.78 -15.67
N SER A 55 -16.10 -11.11 -14.55
CA SER A 55 -17.06 -10.95 -13.45
C SER A 55 -17.86 -9.66 -13.60
N ASP A 56 -19.12 -9.76 -14.01
CA ASP A 56 -19.96 -8.59 -14.36
C ASP A 56 -20.99 -8.21 -13.29
N LYS A 57 -21.42 -9.14 -12.43
CA LYS A 57 -22.42 -8.86 -11.39
C LYS A 57 -21.76 -8.19 -10.16
N PRO A 58 -22.25 -7.03 -9.66
CA PRO A 58 -21.61 -6.30 -8.56
C PRO A 58 -21.32 -7.13 -7.30
N LEU A 59 -22.30 -7.91 -6.82
CA LEU A 59 -22.11 -8.77 -5.65
C LEU A 59 -21.09 -9.88 -5.89
N VAL A 60 -21.00 -10.39 -7.13
CA VAL A 60 -20.01 -11.40 -7.51
C VAL A 60 -18.61 -10.78 -7.56
N GLN A 61 -18.47 -9.55 -8.07
CA GLN A 61 -17.21 -8.82 -8.08
C GLN A 61 -16.71 -8.57 -6.66
N GLN A 62 -17.60 -8.14 -5.74
CA GLN A 62 -17.24 -7.89 -4.35
C GLN A 62 -16.78 -9.18 -3.65
N ALA A 63 -17.55 -10.27 -3.78
CA ALA A 63 -17.22 -11.56 -3.19
C ALA A 63 -15.88 -12.10 -3.73
N LEU A 64 -15.70 -12.10 -5.05
CA LEU A 64 -14.48 -12.59 -5.69
C LEU A 64 -13.25 -11.73 -5.33
N ALA A 65 -13.40 -10.40 -5.25
CA ALA A 65 -12.30 -9.54 -4.85
C ALA A 65 -11.86 -9.81 -3.39
N SER A 66 -12.81 -10.05 -2.50
CA SER A 66 -12.52 -10.46 -1.13
C SER A 66 -11.87 -11.84 -1.06
N GLU A 67 -12.38 -12.83 -1.79
CA GLU A 67 -11.82 -14.19 -1.85
C GLU A 67 -10.38 -14.18 -2.37
N LEU A 68 -10.11 -13.44 -3.45
CA LEU A 68 -8.77 -13.30 -4.01
C LEU A 68 -7.79 -12.61 -3.05
N ALA A 69 -8.22 -11.54 -2.39
CA ALA A 69 -7.36 -10.80 -1.46
C ALA A 69 -7.03 -11.63 -0.21
N GLU A 70 -7.99 -12.41 0.28
CA GLU A 70 -7.80 -13.27 1.46
C GLU A 70 -6.74 -14.36 1.23
N LEU A 71 -6.44 -14.73 -0.02
CA LEU A 71 -5.38 -15.69 -0.34
C LEU A 71 -4.02 -15.30 0.26
N ILE A 72 -3.72 -13.99 0.36
CA ILE A 72 -2.47 -13.51 0.99
C ILE A 72 -2.40 -13.95 2.46
N ILE A 73 -3.54 -14.06 3.12
CA ILE A 73 -3.64 -14.41 4.54
C ILE A 73 -3.79 -15.91 4.74
N THR A 74 -4.34 -16.65 3.77
CA THR A 74 -4.49 -18.11 3.88
C THR A 74 -3.19 -18.86 3.56
N ILE A 75 -2.30 -18.27 2.76
CA ILE A 75 -0.97 -18.84 2.52
C ILE A 75 -0.19 -18.88 3.84
N THR A 76 0.35 -20.07 4.15
CA THR A 76 1.09 -20.34 5.40
C THR A 76 2.46 -19.68 5.39
N SER A 77 3.17 -19.78 4.27
CA SER A 77 4.52 -19.24 4.10
C SER A 77 4.50 -17.71 3.85
N PRO A 78 5.15 -16.90 4.70
CA PRO A 78 5.21 -15.44 4.51
C PRO A 78 5.86 -15.05 3.17
N SER A 79 6.94 -15.73 2.76
CA SER A 79 7.62 -15.48 1.49
C SER A 79 6.75 -15.86 0.29
N ALA A 80 5.95 -16.93 0.38
CA ALA A 80 5.00 -17.27 -0.67
C ALA A 80 3.86 -16.25 -0.77
N SER A 81 3.40 -15.72 0.37
CA SER A 81 2.38 -14.66 0.44
C SER A 81 2.88 -13.37 -0.23
N LEU A 82 4.12 -12.97 0.07
CA LEU A 82 4.77 -11.81 -0.52
C LEU A 82 5.07 -12.00 -2.01
N ALA A 83 5.50 -13.18 -2.44
CA ALA A 83 5.67 -13.50 -3.86
C ALA A 83 4.34 -13.46 -4.63
N PHE A 84 3.24 -13.93 -4.01
CA PHE A 84 1.91 -13.81 -4.59
C PHE A 84 1.49 -12.34 -4.71
N LEU A 85 1.75 -11.52 -3.70
CA LEU A 85 1.51 -10.07 -3.73
C LEU A 85 2.37 -9.34 -4.77
N ASP A 86 3.62 -9.72 -4.94
CA ASP A 86 4.51 -9.18 -5.99
C ASP A 86 3.92 -9.44 -7.38
N GLY A 87 3.48 -10.68 -7.62
CA GLY A 87 2.78 -11.04 -8.84
C GLY A 87 1.50 -10.22 -9.10
N PHE A 88 0.75 -9.90 -8.03
CA PHE A 88 -0.44 -9.05 -8.11
C PHE A 88 -0.07 -7.68 -8.68
N TRP A 89 0.94 -7.01 -8.08
CA TRP A 89 1.37 -5.68 -8.50
C TRP A 89 1.94 -5.67 -9.91
N GLN A 90 2.85 -6.60 -10.22
CA GLN A 90 3.43 -6.71 -11.56
C GLN A 90 2.35 -6.92 -12.64
N CYS A 91 1.35 -7.76 -12.36
CA CYS A 91 0.24 -7.97 -13.28
C CYS A 91 -0.62 -6.71 -13.43
N HIS A 92 -0.99 -6.06 -12.33
CA HIS A 92 -1.84 -4.88 -12.39
C HIS A 92 -1.14 -3.70 -13.06
N VAL A 93 0.13 -3.42 -12.73
CA VAL A 93 0.92 -2.37 -13.40
C VAL A 93 0.98 -2.61 -14.91
N ARG A 94 1.19 -3.86 -15.35
CA ARG A 94 1.27 -4.20 -16.78
C ARG A 94 -0.07 -4.06 -17.50
N GLU A 95 -1.16 -4.55 -16.92
CA GLU A 95 -2.46 -4.65 -17.61
C GLU A 95 -3.35 -3.41 -17.41
N TRP A 96 -3.04 -2.53 -16.44
CA TRP A 96 -3.92 -1.41 -16.03
C TRP A 96 -4.35 -0.52 -17.19
N GLY A 97 -3.42 -0.19 -18.10
CA GLY A 97 -3.70 0.67 -19.26
C GLY A 97 -4.68 0.06 -20.25
N GLY A 98 -4.89 -1.26 -20.21
CA GLY A 98 -5.88 -1.97 -21.02
C GLY A 98 -7.27 -2.06 -20.39
N ILE A 99 -7.44 -1.61 -19.14
CA ILE A 99 -8.74 -1.65 -18.45
C ILE A 99 -9.62 -0.52 -18.99
N ASP A 100 -10.75 -0.87 -19.60
CA ASP A 100 -11.71 0.11 -20.07
C ASP A 100 -12.50 0.76 -18.91
N ARG A 101 -13.12 1.90 -19.18
CA ARG A 101 -13.82 2.71 -18.17
C ARG A 101 -14.93 1.95 -17.43
N LEU A 102 -15.62 1.00 -18.08
CA LEU A 102 -16.73 0.27 -17.46
C LEU A 102 -16.25 -0.78 -16.45
N ARG A 103 -14.97 -1.17 -16.53
CA ARG A 103 -14.35 -2.16 -15.63
C ARG A 103 -13.46 -1.53 -14.57
N LEU A 104 -13.07 -0.26 -14.72
CA LEU A 104 -12.12 0.38 -13.83
C LEU A 104 -12.53 0.31 -12.35
N ASP A 105 -13.80 0.58 -12.03
CA ASP A 105 -14.29 0.64 -10.65
C ASP A 105 -14.09 -0.69 -9.89
N LYS A 106 -14.34 -1.85 -10.54
CA LYS A 106 -14.13 -3.14 -9.88
C LYS A 106 -12.64 -3.43 -9.64
N TYR A 107 -11.74 -2.96 -10.52
CA TYR A 107 -10.30 -3.11 -10.31
C TYR A 107 -9.77 -2.15 -9.25
N LEU A 108 -10.30 -0.93 -9.14
CA LEU A 108 -10.02 -0.02 -8.03
C LEU A 108 -10.44 -0.65 -6.68
N MET A 109 -11.61 -1.28 -6.64
CA MET A 109 -12.07 -2.05 -5.47
C MET A 109 -11.16 -3.25 -5.18
N LEU A 110 -10.74 -4.00 -6.20
CA LEU A 110 -9.82 -5.13 -6.05
C LEU A 110 -8.50 -4.69 -5.40
N VAL A 111 -7.90 -3.60 -5.91
CA VAL A 111 -6.70 -3.00 -5.31
C VAL A 111 -6.94 -2.67 -3.84
N ARG A 112 -8.08 -2.06 -3.50
CA ARG A 112 -8.43 -1.73 -2.11
C ARG A 112 -8.53 -2.97 -1.21
N ARG A 113 -9.09 -4.08 -1.70
CA ARG A 113 -9.14 -5.35 -0.95
C ARG A 113 -7.75 -5.94 -0.72
N PHE A 114 -6.89 -5.91 -1.75
CA PHE A 114 -5.52 -6.39 -1.65
C PHE A 114 -4.69 -5.57 -0.67
N VAL A 115 -4.78 -4.24 -0.72
CA VAL A 115 -4.07 -3.36 0.24
C VAL A 115 -4.48 -3.67 1.68
N ASN A 116 -5.78 -3.81 1.95
CA ASN A 116 -6.26 -4.17 3.29
C ASN A 116 -5.76 -5.55 3.75
N ALA A 117 -5.84 -6.56 2.86
CA ALA A 117 -5.40 -7.91 3.16
C ALA A 117 -3.89 -7.97 3.42
N THR A 118 -3.08 -7.20 2.67
CA THR A 118 -1.65 -7.08 2.93
C THR A 118 -1.35 -6.50 4.31
N PHE A 119 -2.08 -5.47 4.76
CA PHE A 119 -1.88 -4.96 6.12
C PHE A 119 -2.28 -5.97 7.19
N ARG A 120 -3.40 -6.68 7.01
CA ARG A 120 -3.79 -7.77 7.91
C ARG A 120 -2.72 -8.88 7.96
N PHE A 121 -2.11 -9.20 6.82
CA PHE A 121 -0.97 -10.11 6.76
C PHE A 121 0.24 -9.57 7.54
N LEU A 122 0.65 -8.32 7.33
CA LEU A 122 1.78 -7.73 8.07
C LEU A 122 1.52 -7.65 9.58
N ILE A 123 0.27 -7.40 9.99
CA ILE A 123 -0.16 -7.46 11.40
C ILE A 123 -0.01 -8.89 11.94
N ARG A 124 -0.44 -9.92 11.19
CA ARG A 124 -0.29 -11.34 11.56
C ARG A 124 1.18 -11.71 11.73
N GLU A 125 2.04 -11.25 10.85
CA GLU A 125 3.50 -11.41 10.94
C GLU A 125 4.15 -10.53 12.03
N GLY A 126 3.35 -9.78 12.78
CA GLY A 126 3.81 -8.96 13.89
C GLY A 126 4.76 -7.84 13.46
N TRP A 127 4.57 -7.30 12.26
CA TRP A 127 5.44 -6.30 11.64
C TRP A 127 6.90 -6.73 11.57
N SER A 128 7.17 -8.01 11.25
CA SER A 128 8.53 -8.51 11.11
C SER A 128 9.32 -7.65 10.11
N LYS A 129 10.57 -7.36 10.45
CA LYS A 129 11.43 -6.48 9.65
C LYS A 129 11.53 -6.98 8.21
N ASP A 130 11.79 -8.26 8.03
CA ASP A 130 11.95 -8.89 6.73
C ASP A 130 10.67 -8.76 5.88
N ALA A 131 9.49 -9.03 6.45
CA ALA A 131 8.23 -8.93 5.70
C ALA A 131 7.89 -7.48 5.32
N VAL A 132 8.13 -6.51 6.22
CA VAL A 132 7.87 -5.09 5.94
C VAL A 132 8.87 -4.54 4.91
N GLU A 133 10.14 -4.93 4.98
CA GLU A 133 11.16 -4.52 4.01
C GLU A 133 10.91 -5.13 2.63
N GLU A 134 10.57 -6.41 2.56
CA GLU A 134 10.19 -7.08 1.29
C GLU A 134 8.91 -6.46 0.70
N TYR A 135 7.90 -6.16 1.53
CA TYR A 135 6.72 -5.43 1.08
C TYR A 135 7.07 -4.07 0.49
N ASN A 136 7.91 -3.29 1.16
CA ASN A 136 8.36 -1.98 0.68
C ASN A 136 9.16 -2.08 -0.63
N ASP A 137 9.98 -3.12 -0.79
CA ASP A 137 10.68 -3.42 -2.04
C ASP A 137 9.69 -3.73 -3.16
N ILE A 138 8.69 -4.59 -2.92
CA ILE A 138 7.62 -4.90 -3.88
C ILE A 138 6.90 -3.63 -4.36
N LEU A 139 6.66 -2.67 -3.47
CA LEU A 139 6.03 -1.40 -3.87
C LEU A 139 6.92 -0.53 -4.78
N SER A 140 8.23 -0.56 -4.57
CA SER A 140 9.19 0.41 -5.13
C SER A 140 9.98 -0.10 -6.34
N LYS A 141 10.14 -1.43 -6.49
CA LYS A 141 10.89 -2.07 -7.58
C LYS A 141 10.15 -2.04 -8.91
N GLU A 142 10.80 -2.44 -10.01
CA GLU A 142 10.14 -2.51 -11.31
C GLU A 142 8.90 -3.42 -11.26
N GLY A 143 7.76 -2.90 -11.74
CA GLY A 143 6.46 -3.58 -11.65
C GLY A 143 5.66 -3.26 -10.38
N GLY A 144 6.24 -2.56 -9.41
CA GLY A 144 5.55 -2.04 -8.23
C GLY A 144 4.73 -0.76 -8.52
N PRO A 145 3.64 -0.50 -7.77
CA PRO A 145 2.77 0.66 -7.97
C PRO A 145 3.43 2.02 -7.68
N LEU A 146 4.51 2.05 -6.90
CA LEU A 146 5.24 3.27 -6.54
C LEU A 146 6.54 3.43 -7.32
N HIS A 147 6.83 2.54 -8.28
CA HIS A 147 8.01 2.67 -9.11
C HIS A 147 7.87 3.85 -10.09
N ASN A 148 8.87 4.73 -10.12
CA ASN A 148 8.87 5.93 -10.95
C ASN A 148 9.34 5.63 -12.39
N THR A 149 8.49 4.98 -13.17
CA THR A 149 8.73 4.66 -14.59
C THR A 149 7.53 5.07 -15.45
N PRO A 150 7.72 5.39 -16.74
CA PRO A 150 6.60 5.61 -17.66
C PRO A 150 5.63 4.42 -17.77
N LYS A 151 6.09 3.20 -17.48
CA LYS A 151 5.25 1.99 -17.48
C LYS A 151 4.24 1.97 -16.33
N THR A 152 4.50 2.68 -15.22
CA THR A 152 3.61 2.69 -14.06
C THR A 152 2.43 3.61 -14.32
N PRO A 153 1.19 3.09 -14.37
CA PRO A 153 0.02 3.91 -14.60
C PRO A 153 -0.20 4.92 -13.48
N ILE A 154 -0.30 6.21 -13.83
CA ILE A 154 -0.47 7.30 -12.85
C ILE A 154 -1.77 7.12 -12.05
N SER A 155 -2.86 6.66 -12.69
CA SER A 155 -4.15 6.45 -12.01
C SER A 155 -4.09 5.35 -10.95
N LEU A 156 -3.34 4.27 -11.20
CA LEU A 156 -3.10 3.22 -10.22
C LEU A 156 -2.29 3.76 -9.03
N GLN A 157 -1.22 4.50 -9.33
CA GLN A 157 -0.37 5.10 -8.31
C GLN A 157 -1.15 6.08 -7.41
N TYR A 158 -1.98 6.94 -8.00
CA TYR A 158 -2.78 7.90 -7.22
C TYR A 158 -3.84 7.20 -6.39
N HIS A 159 -4.55 6.23 -6.97
CA HIS A 159 -5.51 5.42 -6.20
C HIS A 159 -4.83 4.72 -5.02
N PHE A 160 -3.67 4.10 -5.23
CA PHE A 160 -2.92 3.47 -4.15
C PHE A 160 -2.52 4.46 -3.05
N CYS A 161 -2.04 5.65 -3.41
CA CYS A 161 -1.76 6.71 -2.45
C CYS A 161 -3.01 7.07 -1.61
N ASP A 162 -4.16 7.25 -2.26
CA ASP A 162 -5.37 7.74 -1.61
C ASP A 162 -5.94 6.78 -0.58
N ILE A 163 -5.80 5.48 -0.81
CA ILE A 163 -6.43 4.45 0.03
C ILE A 163 -5.51 3.90 1.11
N TYR A 164 -4.20 4.14 1.04
CA TYR A 164 -3.21 3.43 1.84
C TYR A 164 -3.46 3.58 3.36
N MET A 165 -3.55 4.83 3.85
CA MET A 165 -3.78 5.10 5.28
C MET A 165 -5.17 4.67 5.73
N GLU A 166 -6.18 4.82 4.86
CA GLU A 166 -7.56 4.41 5.15
C GLU A 166 -7.65 2.89 5.36
N GLU A 167 -7.02 2.11 4.47
CA GLU A 167 -7.02 0.65 4.58
C GLU A 167 -6.12 0.13 5.71
N LEU A 168 -5.03 0.83 6.04
CA LEU A 168 -4.22 0.54 7.21
C LEU A 168 -5.02 0.73 8.51
N GLY A 169 -5.73 1.87 8.64
CA GLY A 169 -6.63 2.12 9.77
C GLY A 169 -7.71 1.05 9.89
N LYS A 170 -8.36 0.68 8.78
CA LYS A 170 -9.37 -0.41 8.78
C LYS A 170 -8.80 -1.76 9.19
N ALA A 171 -7.57 -2.08 8.83
CA ALA A 171 -6.92 -3.33 9.23
C ALA A 171 -6.63 -3.34 10.74
N LEU A 172 -6.14 -2.22 11.29
CA LEU A 172 -5.88 -2.05 12.72
C LEU A 172 -7.16 -2.05 13.56
N ALA A 173 -8.30 -1.60 13.01
CA ALA A 173 -9.56 -1.52 13.75
C ALA A 173 -10.12 -2.91 14.09
N LYS A 174 -9.63 -3.95 13.41
CA LYS A 174 -10.16 -5.32 13.47
C LYS A 174 -9.22 -6.30 14.17
N SER A 175 -8.02 -5.86 14.53
CA SER A 175 -6.96 -6.74 15.03
C SER A 175 -6.14 -6.03 16.09
N ASP A 176 -5.87 -6.74 17.19
CA ASP A 176 -4.84 -6.29 18.13
C ASP A 176 -3.47 -6.37 17.43
N SER A 177 -2.75 -5.25 17.43
CA SER A 177 -1.52 -5.10 16.66
C SER A 177 -0.38 -4.62 17.55
N LYS A 178 0.82 -5.18 17.30
CA LYS A 178 2.06 -4.56 17.78
C LYS A 178 2.19 -3.13 17.22
N PRO A 179 3.03 -2.28 17.82
CA PRO A 179 3.15 -0.90 17.36
C PRO A 179 3.55 -0.81 15.89
N VAL A 180 2.84 0.02 15.13
CA VAL A 180 2.93 0.12 13.68
C VAL A 180 4.22 0.83 13.27
N PRO A 181 5.12 0.24 12.47
CA PRO A 181 6.38 0.85 12.05
C PRO A 181 6.15 1.90 10.94
N VAL A 182 5.46 2.99 11.28
CA VAL A 182 4.90 3.95 10.32
C VAL A 182 5.98 4.61 9.46
N CYS A 183 7.13 4.99 10.06
CA CYS A 183 8.20 5.62 9.29
C CYS A 183 8.83 4.65 8.29
N THR A 184 8.84 3.35 8.56
CA THR A 184 9.30 2.32 7.61
C THR A 184 8.24 2.08 6.52
N LEU A 185 6.96 1.96 6.87
CA LEU A 185 5.88 1.77 5.89
C LEU A 185 5.74 2.94 4.91
N LEU A 186 6.05 4.16 5.34
CA LEU A 186 5.99 5.36 4.50
C LEU A 186 7.22 5.55 3.59
N SER A 187 8.31 4.80 3.79
CA SER A 187 9.55 4.93 3.02
C SER A 187 9.36 4.86 1.49
N PRO A 188 8.55 3.95 0.93
CA PRO A 188 8.29 3.90 -0.52
C PRO A 188 7.69 5.21 -1.09
N PHE A 189 6.84 5.89 -0.33
CA PHE A 189 6.23 7.15 -0.75
C PHE A 189 7.23 8.30 -0.72
N ILE A 190 8.08 8.35 0.31
CA ILE A 190 9.17 9.33 0.41
C ILE A 190 10.15 9.12 -0.75
N LEU A 191 10.48 7.87 -1.07
CA LEU A 191 11.32 7.51 -2.21
C LEU A 191 10.71 7.96 -3.56
N LEU A 192 9.42 7.69 -3.78
CA LEU A 192 8.72 8.12 -4.98
C LEU A 192 8.69 9.66 -5.10
N ALA A 193 8.37 10.36 -4.01
CA ALA A 193 8.38 11.82 -3.97
C ALA A 193 9.78 12.39 -4.27
N ALA A 194 10.84 11.77 -3.77
CA ALA A 194 12.22 12.15 -4.04
C ALA A 194 12.61 12.02 -5.52
N ARG A 195 12.13 10.96 -6.18
CA ARG A 195 12.57 10.59 -7.53
C ARG A 195 11.62 11.05 -8.64
N THR A 196 10.38 11.41 -8.34
CA THR A 196 9.40 11.76 -9.37
C THR A 196 9.72 13.09 -10.06
N PRO A 197 9.70 13.14 -11.41
CA PRO A 197 9.80 14.40 -12.14
C PRO A 197 8.45 15.13 -12.24
N LYS A 198 7.35 14.49 -11.83
CA LYS A 198 5.98 14.99 -12.00
C LYS A 198 5.54 15.76 -10.76
N ALA A 199 5.44 17.08 -10.87
CA ALA A 199 4.98 17.93 -9.77
C ALA A 199 3.62 17.52 -9.14
N PRO A 200 2.62 17.04 -9.93
CA PRO A 200 1.36 16.54 -9.35
C PRO A 200 1.52 15.28 -8.51
N THR A 201 2.44 14.37 -8.87
CA THR A 201 2.72 13.16 -8.08
C THR A 201 3.31 13.52 -6.73
N TYR A 202 4.29 14.42 -6.69
CA TYR A 202 4.81 14.93 -5.42
C TYR A 202 3.69 15.59 -4.61
N ALA A 203 2.91 16.49 -5.23
CA ALA A 203 1.84 17.20 -4.52
C ALA A 203 0.79 16.24 -3.93
N ARG A 204 0.48 15.14 -4.62
CA ARG A 204 -0.41 14.11 -4.10
C ARG A 204 0.17 13.44 -2.86
N ILE A 205 1.44 13.02 -2.90
CA ILE A 205 2.11 12.39 -1.75
C ILE A 205 2.22 13.36 -0.57
N GLU A 206 2.56 14.61 -0.84
CA GLU A 206 2.63 15.66 0.18
C GLU A 206 1.28 15.87 0.87
N ASN A 207 0.19 15.97 0.10
CA ASN A 207 -1.15 16.25 0.63
C ASN A 207 -1.85 15.03 1.24
N VAL A 208 -1.50 13.81 0.83
CA VAL A 208 -2.13 12.57 1.33
C VAL A 208 -1.32 11.95 2.48
N PHE A 209 0.01 12.06 2.48
CA PHE A 209 0.85 11.44 3.50
C PHE A 209 1.59 12.46 4.34
N LEU A 210 2.49 13.24 3.73
CA LEU A 210 3.49 13.97 4.50
C LEU A 210 2.84 15.01 5.41
N ARG A 211 1.99 15.88 4.87
CA ARG A 211 1.33 16.93 5.66
C ARG A 211 0.32 16.36 6.67
N PRO A 212 -0.61 15.45 6.30
CA PRO A 212 -1.56 14.90 7.27
C PRO A 212 -0.88 14.15 8.42
N VAL A 213 0.10 13.29 8.12
CA VAL A 213 0.81 12.52 9.15
C VAL A 213 1.62 13.44 10.05
N LEU A 214 2.36 14.41 9.49
CA LEU A 214 3.09 15.38 10.31
C LEU A 214 2.12 16.18 11.20
N SER A 215 1.03 16.71 10.63
CA SER A 215 0.05 17.51 11.39
C SER A 215 -0.58 16.72 12.56
N GLU A 216 -0.91 15.44 12.36
CA GLU A 216 -1.47 14.57 13.42
C GLU A 216 -0.44 14.21 14.50
N LEU A 217 0.85 14.26 14.16
CA LEU A 217 1.97 14.08 15.08
C LEU A 217 2.44 15.39 15.72
N SER A 218 1.92 16.55 15.31
CA SER A 218 2.16 17.81 16.03
C SER A 218 1.63 17.69 17.46
N PRO A 219 2.26 18.35 18.45
CA PRO A 219 1.60 18.57 19.74
C PRO A 219 0.28 19.29 19.50
N GLU A 220 -0.77 18.93 20.27
CA GLU A 220 -2.04 19.64 20.23
C GLU A 220 -1.79 21.10 20.63
N GLN A 221 -1.78 21.99 19.66
CA GLN A 221 -1.89 23.42 19.90
C GLN A 221 -3.35 23.69 20.24
N ASP A 222 -3.61 24.33 21.38
CA ASP A 222 -4.94 24.79 21.78
C ASP A 222 -5.64 25.47 20.59
N GLU A 223 -6.92 25.14 20.38
CA GLU A 223 -7.71 25.42 19.17
C GLU A 223 -7.99 26.91 18.86
N ASP A 224 -6.98 27.75 18.72
CA ASP A 224 -7.17 29.12 18.24
C ASP A 224 -6.23 29.47 17.07
N GLU A 225 -6.86 29.88 15.97
CA GLU A 225 -6.28 30.48 14.77
C GLU A 225 -5.56 29.57 13.75
N GLN A 226 -6.32 28.88 12.89
CA GLN A 226 -6.21 29.03 11.43
C GLN A 226 -7.22 28.16 10.65
N PRO A 227 -7.81 28.66 9.53
CA PRO A 227 -8.69 27.86 8.70
C PRO A 227 -7.90 26.77 7.96
N ARG A 228 -8.14 25.50 8.32
CA ARG A 228 -7.57 24.32 7.65
C ARG A 228 -7.74 24.46 6.13
N ALA A 229 -6.63 24.44 5.39
CA ALA A 229 -6.61 24.56 3.93
C ALA A 229 -7.60 23.58 3.29
N LYS A 230 -8.43 24.06 2.33
CA LYS A 230 -9.47 23.27 1.65
C LYS A 230 -8.85 22.06 0.95
N ARG A 231 -8.94 20.89 1.59
CA ARG A 231 -8.51 19.60 1.06
C ARG A 231 -9.44 19.16 -0.08
N VAL A 232 -8.91 18.38 -1.02
CA VAL A 232 -9.70 17.77 -2.11
C VAL A 232 -10.71 16.79 -1.47
N ARG A 233 -12.00 17.02 -1.73
CA ARG A 233 -13.14 16.31 -1.11
C ARG A 233 -13.14 14.82 -1.45
N LEU A 234 -12.62 13.99 -0.54
CA LEU A 234 -13.07 12.62 -0.30
C LEU A 234 -13.25 12.49 1.22
N ASP A 235 -14.47 12.15 1.63
CA ASP A 235 -15.00 12.06 3.01
C ASP A 235 -14.02 12.38 4.17
N GLN A 236 -13.96 13.67 4.52
CA GLN A 236 -12.99 14.26 5.44
C GLN A 236 -13.02 13.61 6.86
N SER A 237 -14.20 13.17 7.31
CA SER A 237 -14.40 12.64 8.67
C SER A 237 -13.81 11.25 8.87
N VAL A 238 -13.93 10.38 7.86
CA VAL A 238 -13.43 9.01 7.88
C VAL A 238 -11.89 9.01 7.78
N SER A 239 -11.36 9.91 6.95
CA SER A 239 -9.92 10.12 6.75
C SER A 239 -9.22 10.55 8.05
N ASP A 240 -9.70 11.60 8.72
CA ASP A 240 -9.07 12.10 9.96
C ASP A 240 -9.09 11.02 11.07
N SER A 241 -10.13 10.18 11.15
CA SER A 241 -10.16 9.04 12.10
C SER A 241 -9.08 7.99 11.79
N ALA A 242 -8.77 7.76 10.52
CA ALA A 242 -7.81 6.74 10.11
C ALA A 242 -6.37 7.11 10.51
N TYR A 243 -5.95 8.36 10.32
CA TYR A 243 -4.61 8.80 10.74
C TYR A 243 -4.43 8.70 12.26
N SER A 244 -5.41 9.20 13.03
CA SER A 244 -5.36 9.14 14.49
C SER A 244 -5.30 7.70 15.00
N GLN A 245 -6.12 6.82 14.43
CA GLN A 245 -6.13 5.41 14.79
C GLN A 245 -4.78 4.72 14.48
N VAL A 246 -4.17 5.01 13.33
CA VAL A 246 -2.86 4.44 12.96
C VAL A 246 -1.74 4.98 13.87
N LEU A 247 -1.75 6.27 14.15
CA LEU A 247 -0.65 6.96 14.83
C LEU A 247 -0.69 6.83 16.35
N SER A 248 -1.84 6.49 16.94
CA SER A 248 -1.98 6.25 18.39
C SER A 248 -1.15 5.06 18.91
N ASN A 249 -0.89 4.06 18.06
CA ASN A 249 -0.08 2.88 18.38
C ASN A 249 1.09 2.74 17.39
N ALA A 250 1.75 3.84 17.04
CA ALA A 250 2.85 3.83 16.07
C ALA A 250 4.24 3.76 16.73
N CYS A 251 5.19 3.17 16.00
CA CYS A 251 6.63 3.23 16.25
C CYS A 251 7.36 3.63 14.96
N GLY A 252 8.64 3.96 15.06
CA GLY A 252 9.42 4.36 13.87
C GLY A 252 9.87 3.18 13.01
N GLU A 253 10.23 2.06 13.63
CA GLU A 253 10.96 0.97 12.98
C GLU A 253 10.45 -0.40 13.45
N CYS A 254 10.62 -1.40 12.58
CA CYS A 254 10.34 -2.80 12.89
C CYS A 254 11.42 -3.34 13.85
N LYS A 255 11.21 -3.20 15.17
CA LYS A 255 12.04 -3.85 16.20
C LYS A 255 11.18 -4.81 17.01
N GLU A 256 11.74 -5.96 17.39
CA GLU A 256 11.02 -7.02 18.09
C GLU A 256 10.41 -6.57 19.43
N SER A 257 11.03 -5.58 20.07
CA SER A 257 10.61 -4.98 21.35
C SER A 257 10.04 -3.55 21.22
N SER A 258 9.64 -3.13 20.01
CA SER A 258 9.08 -1.80 19.77
C SER A 258 7.88 -1.53 20.68
N LYS A 259 7.99 -0.50 21.53
CA LYS A 259 6.87 0.14 22.23
C LYS A 259 6.32 1.28 21.36
N PRO A 260 5.06 1.68 21.55
CA PRO A 260 4.56 2.92 20.95
C PRO A 260 5.48 4.08 21.34
N LEU A 261 5.80 4.93 20.37
CA LEU A 261 6.59 6.14 20.61
C LEU A 261 5.65 7.33 20.79
N GLU A 262 6.09 8.31 21.57
CA GLU A 262 5.39 9.58 21.68
C GLU A 262 5.31 10.28 20.31
N LYS A 263 4.19 10.99 20.07
CA LYS A 263 3.92 11.65 18.78
C LYS A 263 5.06 12.57 18.34
N GLY A 264 5.61 13.37 19.27
CA GLY A 264 6.73 14.27 19.00
C GLY A 264 8.00 13.53 18.54
N VAL A 265 8.34 12.41 19.17
CA VAL A 265 9.48 11.57 18.78
C VAL A 265 9.28 10.98 17.39
N LEU A 266 8.08 10.49 17.07
CA LEU A 266 7.74 10.00 15.72
C LEU A 266 7.83 11.09 14.67
N ARG A 267 7.35 12.30 14.98
CA ARG A 267 7.43 13.48 14.12
C ARG A 267 8.89 13.77 13.75
N VAL A 268 9.77 13.85 14.76
CA VAL A 268 11.21 14.08 14.59
C VAL A 268 11.83 13.01 13.70
N GLN A 269 11.53 11.73 13.96
CA GLN A 269 12.07 10.63 13.16
C GLN A 269 11.63 10.70 11.70
N LEU A 270 10.36 11.04 11.44
CA LEU A 270 9.85 11.19 10.09
C LEU A 270 10.48 12.39 9.37
N LEU A 271 10.58 13.54 10.03
CA LEU A 271 11.24 14.74 9.49
C LEU A 271 12.71 14.48 9.16
N ARG A 272 13.45 13.80 10.05
CA ARG A 272 14.83 13.38 9.79
C ARG A 272 14.95 12.47 8.57
N ARG A 273 14.02 11.53 8.37
CA ARG A 273 13.99 10.67 7.17
C ARG A 273 13.71 11.48 5.90
N ILE A 274 12.79 12.44 5.95
CA ILE A 274 12.50 13.35 4.83
C ILE A 274 13.76 14.18 4.49
N PHE A 275 14.41 14.76 5.50
CA PHE A 275 15.64 15.54 5.33
C PHE A 275 16.79 14.71 4.75
N ALA A 276 17.02 13.51 5.31
CA ALA A 276 18.02 12.58 4.82
C ALA A 276 17.78 12.23 3.35
N LYS A 277 16.52 11.92 2.98
CA LYS A 277 16.16 11.65 1.58
C LYS A 277 16.38 12.87 0.69
N ALA A 278 16.04 14.08 1.15
CA ALA A 278 16.26 15.31 0.39
C ALA A 278 17.75 15.57 0.08
N SER A 279 18.62 15.15 1.00
CA SER A 279 20.06 15.33 0.94
C SER A 279 20.76 14.36 -0.03
N GLU A 280 20.08 13.28 -0.45
CA GLU A 280 20.65 12.32 -1.39
C GLU A 280 20.92 12.93 -2.77
N PRO A 281 22.00 12.50 -3.45
CA PRO A 281 22.35 12.99 -4.78
C PRO A 281 21.31 12.62 -5.84
N GLU A 282 20.62 11.49 -5.65
CA GLU A 282 19.61 10.94 -6.56
C GLU A 282 18.26 11.67 -6.50
N THR A 283 18.06 12.51 -5.48
CA THR A 283 16.82 13.27 -5.31
C THR A 283 16.71 14.36 -6.35
N GLN A 284 15.55 14.41 -7.03
CA GLN A 284 15.24 15.42 -8.03
C GLN A 284 15.33 16.83 -7.44
N ALA A 285 15.95 17.76 -8.16
CA ALA A 285 16.20 19.12 -7.66
C ALA A 285 14.90 19.85 -7.24
N ALA A 286 13.81 19.65 -7.98
CA ALA A 286 12.50 20.21 -7.63
C ALA A 286 11.93 19.60 -6.34
N SER A 287 12.00 18.27 -6.20
CA SER A 287 11.56 17.55 -4.99
C SER A 287 12.40 17.92 -3.77
N ARG A 288 13.71 18.09 -3.93
CA ARG A 288 14.62 18.53 -2.87
C ARG A 288 14.18 19.87 -2.27
N ARG A 289 13.91 20.86 -3.13
CA ARG A 289 13.42 22.18 -2.68
C ARG A 289 12.12 22.06 -1.89
N ARG A 290 11.19 21.23 -2.35
CA ARG A 290 9.91 21.01 -1.66
C ARG A 290 10.08 20.28 -0.33
N PHE A 291 10.97 19.29 -0.25
CA PHE A 291 11.25 18.61 1.03
C PHE A 291 11.89 19.55 2.05
N TYR A 292 12.86 20.39 1.65
CA TYR A 292 13.43 21.37 2.57
C TYR A 292 12.40 22.43 2.97
N ALA A 293 11.55 22.88 2.05
CA ALA A 293 10.46 23.78 2.40
C ALA A 293 9.50 23.15 3.43
N LEU A 294 9.10 21.89 3.23
CA LEU A 294 8.26 21.14 4.16
C LEU A 294 8.95 20.93 5.51
N TYR A 295 10.25 20.59 5.52
CA TYR A 295 11.04 20.42 6.73
C TYR A 295 11.13 21.72 7.52
N ASN A 296 11.40 22.85 6.86
CA ASN A 296 11.49 24.15 7.53
C ASN A 296 10.13 24.63 8.05
N GLU A 297 9.04 24.36 7.33
CA GLU A 297 7.68 24.73 7.72
C GLU A 297 7.19 23.90 8.91
N MET A 298 7.49 22.60 8.94
CA MET A 298 6.95 21.66 9.93
C MET A 298 7.96 21.30 11.04
N GLY A 299 9.21 21.72 10.89
CA GLY A 299 10.31 21.43 11.81
C GLY A 299 10.74 22.62 12.66
N SER A 300 10.10 23.79 12.52
CA SER A 300 10.43 25.00 13.30
C SER A 300 10.47 24.75 14.81
N ASP A 301 9.66 23.81 15.29
CA ASP A 301 9.51 23.52 16.71
C ASP A 301 10.60 22.56 17.25
N LEU A 302 11.52 22.09 16.39
CA LEU A 302 12.58 21.14 16.76
C LEU A 302 13.89 21.79 17.18
N ASP A 303 14.07 23.09 16.89
CA ASP A 303 15.30 23.82 17.20
C ASP A 303 15.29 24.44 18.62
N ASP A 304 14.17 24.32 19.34
CA ASP A 304 13.95 24.88 20.70
C ASP A 304 14.08 23.84 21.84
N GLU A 305 14.46 22.57 21.55
CA GLU A 305 14.68 21.49 22.55
C GLU A 305 16.15 21.01 22.63
#